data_AF-A0A1N7Q9Z5-F1
#
_entry.id   AF-A0A1N7Q9Z5-F1
#
_cell.length_a   1.000
_cell.length_b   1.000
_cell.length_c   1.000
_cell.angle_alpha   90.00
_cell.angle_beta   90.00
_cell.angle_gamma   90.00
#
_symmetry.space_group_name_H-M   'P 1'
#
loop_
_entity.id
_entity.type
_entity.pdbx_description
1 polymer ?
#
loop_
_entity_poly.entity_id
_entity_poly.type
_entity_poly.pdbx_seq_one_letter_code
_entity_poly.pdbx_strand_id
1 'polypeptide(L)' 'MTVHPGAHPPQPSLLTTRELAARWRLAPRTLQRWREARYGPAWVRLGGLVFYRLSDVEAFEARQSFTPD' A
#
# COMPACT_ATOMS: atom_id res chain seq x y z
N MET A 1 -9.70 4.76 37.47
CA MET A 1 -8.84 4.76 36.27
C MET A 1 -9.64 4.18 35.12
N THR A 2 -10.44 5.01 34.45
CA THR A 2 -11.23 4.58 33.29
C THR A 2 -10.37 4.80 32.06
N VAL A 3 -9.83 3.72 31.50
CA VAL A 3 -9.16 3.77 30.21
C VAL A 3 -10.21 4.06 29.15
N HIS A 4 -10.12 5.21 28.49
CA HIS A 4 -10.88 5.44 27.27
C HIS A 4 -10.30 4.49 26.20
N PRO A 5 -11.10 3.62 25.55
CA PRO A 5 -10.69 3.08 24.27
C PRO A 5 -10.76 4.26 23.29
N GLY A 6 -9.69 5.06 23.25
CA GLY A 6 -9.52 6.07 22.23
C GLY A 6 -9.51 5.33 20.91
N ALA A 7 -10.62 5.40 20.18
CA ALA A 7 -10.67 5.04 18.78
C ALA A 7 -9.55 5.83 18.11
N HIS A 8 -8.42 5.17 17.90
CA HIS A 8 -7.32 5.76 17.18
C HIS A 8 -7.90 6.07 15.80
N PRO A 9 -7.84 7.34 15.32
CA PRO A 9 -8.25 7.61 13.94
C PRO A 9 -7.51 6.60 13.06
N PRO A 10 -8.13 6.06 11.99
CA PRO A 10 -7.48 5.05 11.16
C PRO A 10 -6.17 5.66 10.65
N GLN A 11 -5.06 5.33 11.31
CA GLN A 11 -3.78 5.89 10.94
C GLN A 11 -3.51 5.40 9.53
N PRO A 12 -3.05 6.25 8.63
CA PRO A 12 -2.65 5.80 7.31
C PRO A 12 -1.52 4.79 7.51
N SER A 13 -1.85 3.51 7.36
CA SER A 13 -0.90 2.42 7.42
C SER A 13 -0.04 2.52 6.17
N LEU A 14 1.17 3.03 6.36
CA LEU A 14 2.19 3.12 5.32
C LEU A 14 2.89 1.77 5.21
N LEU A 15 2.76 1.13 4.06
CA LEU A 15 3.43 -0.10 3.72
C LEU A 15 4.75 0.23 3.02
N THR A 16 5.85 -0.38 3.44
CA THR A 16 7.08 -0.36 2.65
C THR A 16 6.92 -1.18 1.37
N THR A 17 7.84 -1.01 0.43
CA THR A 17 7.89 -1.85 -0.78
C THR A 17 7.98 -3.35 -0.45
N ARG A 18 8.68 -3.71 0.64
CA ARG A 18 8.79 -5.12 1.06
C ARG A 18 7.48 -5.66 1.64
N GLU A 19 6.77 -4.85 2.42
CA GLU A 19 5.48 -5.25 2.99
C GLU A 19 4.40 -5.40 1.92
N LEU A 20 4.32 -4.45 0.98
CA LEU A 20 3.40 -4.56 -0.15
C LEU A 20 3.73 -5.79 -1.02
N ALA A 21 5.01 -6.03 -1.28
CA ALA A 21 5.47 -7.21 -2.01
C ALA A 21 5.06 -8.51 -1.29
N ALA A 22 5.22 -8.57 0.03
CA ALA A 22 4.81 -9.72 0.83
C ALA A 22 3.28 -9.94 0.78
N ARG A 23 2.49 -8.87 0.91
CA ARG A 23 1.01 -8.92 0.82
C ARG A 23 0.55 -9.53 -0.51
N TRP A 24 1.12 -9.07 -1.63
CA TRP A 24 0.76 -9.55 -2.96
C TRP A 24 1.51 -10.80 -3.41
N ARG A 25 2.40 -11.36 -2.56
CA ARG A 25 3.29 -12.48 -2.91
C ARG A 25 4.10 -12.21 -4.19
N LEU A 26 4.55 -10.97 -4.37
CA LEU A 26 5.38 -10.53 -5.48
C LEU A 26 6.82 -10.30 -5.03
N ALA A 27 7.76 -10.35 -5.97
CA ALA A 27 9.11 -9.89 -5.70
C ALA A 27 9.12 -8.35 -5.55
N PRO A 28 9.87 -7.76 -4.61
CA PRO A 28 10.01 -6.29 -4.50
C PRO A 28 10.64 -5.67 -5.75
N ARG A 29 11.36 -6.45 -6.56
CA ARG A 29 11.85 -6.05 -7.88
C ARG A 29 10.72 -5.80 -8.89
N THR A 30 9.61 -6.53 -8.78
CA THR A 30 8.42 -6.30 -9.60
C THR A 30 7.80 -4.95 -9.30
N LEU A 31 7.64 -4.61 -8.02
CA LEU A 31 7.15 -3.28 -7.61
C LEU A 31 8.09 -2.15 -8.02
N GLN A 32 9.41 -2.39 -8.01
CA GLN A 32 10.37 -1.42 -8.55
C GLN A 32 10.13 -1.17 -10.04
N ARG A 33 10.02 -2.24 -10.85
CA ARG A 33 9.72 -2.12 -12.28
C ARG A 33 8.39 -1.42 -12.55
N TRP A 34 7.36 -1.69 -11.75
CA TRP A 34 6.07 -1.01 -11.86
C TRP A 34 6.22 0.49 -11.67
N ARG A 35 6.99 0.94 -10.68
CA ARG A 35 7.26 2.38 -10.49
C ARG A 35 7.99 3.01 -11.67
N GLU A 36 8.96 2.32 -12.24
CA GLU A 36 9.67 2.78 -13.45
C GLU A 36 8.70 2.91 -14.64
N ALA A 37 7.80 1.94 -14.79
CA ALA A 37 6.75 1.93 -15.79
C ALA A 37 5.56 2.88 -15.46
N ARG A 38 5.66 3.70 -14.40
CA ARG A 38 4.56 4.57 -13.91
C ARG A 38 3.24 3.82 -13.67
N TYR A 39 3.34 2.56 -13.27
CA TYR A 39 2.24 1.66 -13.02
C TYR A 39 2.14 1.26 -11.54
N GLY A 40 0.94 0.89 -11.08
CA GLY A 40 0.69 0.42 -9.73
C GLY A 40 0.01 1.44 -8.81
N PRO A 41 -0.09 1.12 -7.50
CA PRO A 41 -0.70 2.01 -6.51
C PRO A 41 0.15 3.27 -6.30
N ALA A 42 -0.48 4.34 -5.85
CA ALA A 42 0.24 5.56 -5.53
C ALA A 42 1.25 5.32 -4.40
N TRP A 43 2.41 5.97 -4.53
CA TRP A 43 3.52 5.84 -3.60
C TRP A 43 3.96 7.21 -3.11
N VAL A 44 4.47 7.23 -1.89
CA VAL A 44 5.03 8.41 -1.24
C VAL A 44 6.52 8.19 -1.05
N ARG A 45 7.31 9.19 -1.41
CA ARG A 45 8.75 9.20 -1.15
C ARG A 45 9.04 10.05 0.07
N LEU A 46 9.61 9.41 1.09
CA LEU A 46 10.06 10.11 2.29
C LEU A 46 11.58 9.93 2.37
N GLY A 47 12.30 10.95 1.94
CA GLY A 47 13.75 10.90 1.74
C GLY A 47 14.18 9.91 0.66
N GLY A 48 14.88 8.85 1.07
CA GLY A 48 15.35 7.74 0.22
C GLY A 48 14.47 6.48 0.27
N LEU A 49 13.39 6.51 1.06
CA LEU A 49 12.50 5.37 1.24
C LEU A 49 11.19 5.58 0.48
N VAL A 50 10.62 4.48 -0.01
CA VAL A 50 9.34 4.45 -0.75
C VAL A 50 8.30 3.69 0.05
N PHE A 51 7.19 4.37 0.31
CA PHE A 51 6.03 3.86 1.03
C PHE A 51 4.79 3.89 0.15
N TYR A 52 3.82 3.07 0.51
CA TYR A 52 2.51 2.97 -0.13
C TYR A 52 1.46 3.16 0.96
N ARG A 53 0.51 4.07 0.76
CA ARG A 53 -0.62 4.16 1.70
C ARG A 53 -1.53 2.96 1.47
N LEU A 54 -1.96 2.31 2.55
CA LEU A 54 -2.87 1.17 2.46
C LEU A 54 -4.12 1.51 1.63
N SER A 55 -4.72 2.68 1.83
CA SER A 55 -5.90 3.09 1.05
C SER A 55 -5.64 3.21 -0.45
N ASP A 56 -4.45 3.63 -0.88
CA ASP A 56 -4.09 3.67 -2.31
C ASP A 56 -3.87 2.27 -2.88
N VAL A 57 -3.33 1.36 -2.06
CA VAL A 57 -3.17 -0.06 -2.40
C VAL A 57 -4.53 -0.71 -2.58
N GLU A 58 -5.45 -0.52 -1.63
CA GLU A 58 -6.81 -1.05 -1.69
C GLU A 58 -7.61 -0.47 -2.87
N ALA A 59 -7.48 0.84 -3.14
CA ALA A 59 -8.10 1.46 -4.29
C ALA A 59 -7.56 0.90 -5.62
N PHE A 60 -6.27 0.57 -5.67
CA PHE A 60 -5.67 -0.09 -6.83
C PHE A 60 -6.16 -1.54 -6.98
N GLU A 61 -6.23 -2.31 -5.89
CA GLU A 61 -6.80 -3.66 -5.85
C GLU A 61 -8.24 -3.66 -6.38
N ALA A 62 -9.08 -2.73 -5.91
CA ALA A 62 -10.47 -2.59 -6.35
C ALA A 62 -10.59 -2.28 -7.85
N ARG A 63 -9.70 -1.45 -8.40
CA ARG A 63 -9.64 -1.13 -9.84
C ARG A 63 -9.15 -2.30 -10.70
N GLN A 64 -8.46 -3.28 -10.11
CA GLN A 64 -7.93 -4.46 -10.80
C GLN A 64 -8.76 -5.72 -10.55
N SER A 65 -9.67 -5.70 -9.56
CA SER A 65 -10.66 -6.76 -9.35
C SER A 65 -11.64 -6.76 -10.51
N PHE A 66 -11.27 -7.50 -11.55
CA PHE A 66 -12.21 -7.92 -12.57
C PHE A 66 -13.10 -8.99 -11.96
N THR A 67 -14.29 -8.61 -11.50
CA THR A 67 -15.37 -9.56 -11.21
C THR A 67 -16.09 -9.82 -12.54
N PRO A 68 -15.94 -11.00 -13.18
CA PRO A 68 -16.86 -11.38 -14.23
C PRO A 68 -18.25 -11.62 -13.63
N ASP A 69 -19.28 -11.07 -14.27
CA ASP A 69 -20.69 -11.42 -14.05
C ASP A 69 -20.95 -12.88 -14.44
#